data_AF-A0A960P1L4-F1
#
_entry.id   AF-A0A960P1L4-F1
#
_cell.length_a   1.000
_cell.length_b   1.000
_cell.length_c   1.000
_cell.angle_alpha   90.00
_cell.angle_beta   90.00
_cell.angle_gamma   90.00
#
_symmetry.space_group_name_H-M   'P 1'
#
loop_
_entity.id
_entity.type
_entity.pdbx_description
1 polymer ?
#
loop_
_entity_poly.entity_id
_entity_poly.type
_entity_poly.pdbx_seq_one_letter_code
_entity_poly.pdbx_strand_id
1 'polypeptide(L)'
;MSDVATDRVVGSVTNTQAQPDLLGNLFPVSDELDVPECRVTGKVPEGLRGHFVRNGPNPAFEPIGTYHMFDGDGMLHGITFDDGRVSYRNRWIRSRGLALELERGSAVYPGLGDVMNFPPREVTGDAGPVKNPANTHVISHADRWLALWEGGLPTEVTPELETIGEHDFGGRLKGSMTAHPRLDPVTGEMLMFGYSLFEPYLRYHVVDAGGELVHSVDIDLPAPVMMHDFITTERHAVFLDSPIVFDLENLGKGPMVRWKPENGT
;
A
#
# COMPACT_ATOMS: atom_id res chain seq x y z
N MET A 1 23.64 4.54 30.02
CA MET A 1 23.22 4.74 28.62
C MET A 1 23.15 3.35 28.04
N SER A 2 21.97 2.72 28.15
CA SER A 2 21.73 1.40 27.57
C SER A 2 21.49 1.60 26.08
N ASP A 3 22.28 0.91 25.27
CA ASP A 3 22.05 0.73 23.84
C ASP A 3 20.66 0.09 23.69
N VAL A 4 19.67 0.90 23.32
CA VAL A 4 18.42 0.36 22.78
C VAL A 4 18.82 -0.10 21.39
N ALA A 5 19.08 -1.40 21.23
CA ALA A 5 19.18 -2.01 19.92
C ALA A 5 17.95 -1.55 19.14
N THR A 6 18.16 -0.65 18.18
CA THR A 6 17.06 -0.16 17.37
C THR A 6 16.67 -1.33 16.48
N ASP A 7 15.44 -1.80 16.66
CA ASP A 7 14.81 -2.84 15.85
C ASP A 7 14.61 -2.28 14.43
N ARG A 8 15.70 -2.16 13.69
CA ARG A 8 15.75 -1.58 12.33
C ARG A 8 15.82 -2.71 11.34
N VAL A 9 14.99 -2.61 10.30
CA VAL A 9 15.06 -3.54 9.19
C VAL A 9 16.25 -3.16 8.29
N VAL A 10 17.00 -4.17 7.88
CA VAL A 10 18.05 -4.06 6.86
C VAL A 10 17.68 -4.97 5.70
N GLY A 11 17.47 -4.39 4.53
CA GLY A 11 17.15 -5.12 3.32
C GLY A 11 18.33 -5.99 2.86
N SER A 12 18.04 -7.20 2.37
CA SER A 12 19.04 -8.21 2.00
C SER A 12 19.09 -8.51 0.50
N VAL A 13 18.52 -7.64 -0.33
CA VAL A 13 18.46 -7.83 -1.78
C VAL A 13 19.84 -7.66 -2.43
N THR A 14 20.41 -8.74 -3.00
CA THR A 14 21.70 -8.68 -3.72
C THR A 14 21.61 -9.06 -5.19
N ASN A 15 20.54 -9.74 -5.59
CA ASN A 15 20.31 -10.22 -6.96
C ASN A 15 19.78 -9.15 -7.95
N THR A 16 19.96 -7.85 -7.69
CA THR A 16 19.38 -6.75 -8.49
C THR A 16 19.78 -6.79 -9.97
N GLN A 17 20.98 -7.26 -10.30
CA GLN A 17 21.43 -7.39 -11.70
C GLN A 17 20.61 -8.40 -12.52
N ALA A 18 19.90 -9.32 -11.86
CA ALA A 18 19.00 -10.27 -12.50
C ALA A 18 17.54 -9.77 -12.56
N GLN A 19 17.25 -8.58 -12.03
CA GLN A 19 15.91 -8.05 -11.83
C GLN A 19 15.79 -6.67 -12.50
N PRO A 20 15.25 -6.57 -13.74
CA PRO A 20 15.15 -5.30 -14.46
C PRO A 20 14.48 -4.17 -13.67
N ASP A 21 13.45 -4.52 -12.90
CA ASP A 21 12.66 -3.60 -12.07
C ASP A 21 13.34 -3.26 -10.72
N LEU A 22 14.60 -3.67 -10.51
CA LEU A 22 15.44 -3.29 -9.36
C LEU A 22 16.70 -2.52 -9.79
N LEU A 23 16.71 -1.96 -11.00
CA LEU A 23 17.83 -1.20 -11.54
C LEU A 23 17.52 0.31 -11.59
N GLY A 24 18.59 1.11 -11.59
CA GLY A 24 18.48 2.56 -11.75
C GLY A 24 17.65 3.21 -10.64
N ASN A 25 16.59 3.93 -11.02
CA ASN A 25 15.72 4.64 -10.07
C ASN A 25 14.84 3.70 -9.23
N LEU A 26 14.76 2.42 -9.59
CA LEU A 26 14.02 1.40 -8.85
C LEU A 26 14.94 0.55 -7.94
N PHE A 27 16.21 0.95 -7.80
CA PHE A 27 17.14 0.23 -6.94
C PHE A 27 16.65 0.27 -5.47
N PRO A 28 16.63 -0.88 -4.77
CA PRO A 28 16.14 -0.94 -3.40
C PRO A 28 16.91 -0.05 -2.43
N VAL A 29 16.18 0.52 -1.47
CA VAL A 29 16.76 1.14 -0.28
C VAL A 29 17.01 0.05 0.75
N SER A 30 18.25 -0.10 1.21
CA SER A 30 18.66 -1.19 2.11
C SER A 30 18.54 -0.85 3.60
N ASP A 31 18.50 0.43 3.98
CA ASP A 31 18.57 0.84 5.38
C ASP A 31 17.37 1.68 5.81
N GLU A 32 16.89 1.45 7.04
CA GLU A 32 16.06 2.41 7.76
C GLU A 32 16.93 3.47 8.43
N LEU A 33 16.61 4.73 8.20
CA LEU A 33 17.39 5.88 8.63
C LEU A 33 16.57 6.80 9.54
N ASP A 34 17.29 7.50 10.39
CA ASP A 34 16.82 8.68 11.14
C ASP A 34 17.81 9.81 10.90
N VAL A 35 17.37 10.84 10.17
CA VAL A 35 18.16 12.04 9.89
C VAL A 35 17.49 13.20 10.62
N PRO A 36 17.90 13.51 11.86
CA PRO A 36 17.23 14.52 12.69
C PRO A 36 17.40 15.95 12.17
N GLU A 37 18.39 16.16 11.30
CA GLU A 37 18.66 17.45 10.66
C GLU A 37 19.17 17.24 9.24
N CYS A 38 18.32 17.52 8.26
CA CYS A 38 18.69 17.49 6.86
C CYS A 38 19.47 18.75 6.49
N ARG A 39 20.48 18.59 5.62
CA ARG A 39 21.16 19.72 5.01
C ARG A 39 20.20 20.45 4.07
N VAL A 40 19.99 21.75 4.31
CA VAL A 40 19.17 22.62 3.45
C VAL A 40 20.06 23.57 2.65
N THR A 41 19.77 23.72 1.36
CA THR A 41 20.34 24.80 0.53
C THR A 41 19.25 25.84 0.28
N GLY A 42 19.51 27.11 0.60
CA GLY A 42 18.48 28.15 0.60
C GLY A 42 17.84 28.33 1.97
N LYS A 43 16.54 28.66 2.01
CA LYS A 43 15.78 28.89 3.25
C LYS A 43 14.45 28.13 3.19
N VAL A 44 14.14 27.37 4.24
CA VAL A 44 12.81 26.77 4.42
C VAL A 44 11.78 27.88 4.62
N PRO A 45 10.63 27.88 3.92
CA PRO A 45 9.60 28.90 4.11
C PRO A 45 9.16 29.02 5.56
N GLU A 46 9.05 30.25 6.05
CA GLU A 46 8.53 30.52 7.40
C GLU A 46 7.08 30.03 7.50
N GLY A 47 6.75 29.33 8.59
CA GLY A 47 5.41 28.79 8.82
C GLY A 47 5.12 27.43 8.18
N LEU A 48 6.00 26.88 7.34
CA LEU A 48 5.85 25.52 6.84
C LEU A 48 6.03 24.52 8.00
N ARG A 49 4.95 23.83 8.33
CA ARG A 49 4.93 22.78 9.36
C ARG A 49 4.15 21.57 8.90
N GLY A 50 4.59 20.41 9.36
CA GLY A 50 3.93 19.13 9.10
C GLY A 50 4.82 18.19 8.34
N HIS A 51 4.20 17.21 7.70
CA HIS A 51 4.87 16.05 7.14
C HIS A 51 4.58 15.94 5.65
N PHE A 52 5.62 15.64 4.88
CA PHE A 52 5.48 15.10 3.53
C PHE A 52 5.90 13.64 3.58
N VAL A 53 4.94 12.74 3.37
CA VAL A 53 5.19 11.29 3.40
C VAL A 53 4.86 10.70 2.06
N ARG A 54 5.74 9.85 1.56
CA ARG A 54 5.53 9.03 0.38
C ARG A 54 5.61 7.57 0.77
N ASN A 55 4.82 6.76 0.08
CA ASN A 55 4.88 5.31 0.16
C ASN A 55 5.30 4.76 -1.20
N GLY A 56 5.94 3.60 -1.21
CA GLY A 56 6.29 2.92 -2.44
C GLY A 56 6.82 1.50 -2.22
N PRO A 57 6.85 0.68 -3.27
CA PRO A 57 7.37 -0.69 -3.21
C PRO A 57 8.89 -0.69 -3.01
N ASN A 58 9.37 -1.42 -2.00
CA ASN A 58 10.79 -1.61 -1.72
C ASN A 58 11.02 -2.98 -1.07
N PRO A 59 11.53 -4.00 -1.80
CA PRO A 59 11.65 -5.35 -1.29
C PRO A 59 12.68 -5.42 -0.14
N ALA A 60 12.29 -6.01 0.99
CA ALA A 60 13.22 -6.25 2.10
C ALA A 60 14.11 -7.49 1.86
N PHE A 61 13.63 -8.45 1.08
CA PHE A 61 14.32 -9.72 0.79
C PHE A 61 14.42 -9.97 -0.71
N GLU A 62 15.37 -10.81 -1.10
CA GLU A 62 15.51 -11.23 -2.49
C GLU A 62 14.19 -11.80 -3.03
N PRO A 63 13.67 -11.26 -4.15
CA PRO A 63 12.40 -11.71 -4.70
C PRO A 63 12.42 -13.18 -5.11
N ILE A 64 11.32 -13.88 -4.87
CA ILE A 64 11.07 -15.21 -5.45
C ILE A 64 10.68 -15.02 -6.92
N GLY A 65 11.49 -15.54 -7.84
CA GLY A 65 11.22 -15.45 -9.27
C GLY A 65 11.54 -14.07 -9.87
N THR A 66 10.70 -13.61 -10.79
CA THR A 66 10.86 -12.31 -11.47
C THR A 66 10.14 -11.23 -10.67
N TYR A 67 10.88 -10.20 -10.26
CA TYR A 67 10.34 -9.04 -9.56
C TYR A 67 9.66 -8.07 -10.52
N HIS A 68 8.47 -7.60 -10.14
CA HIS A 68 7.78 -6.48 -10.77
C HIS A 68 7.86 -5.25 -9.86
N MET A 69 7.91 -4.06 -10.45
CA MET A 69 7.98 -2.78 -9.71
C MET A 69 6.85 -2.53 -8.69
N PHE A 70 5.79 -3.34 -8.66
CA PHE A 70 4.68 -3.22 -7.70
C PHE A 70 4.73 -4.25 -6.55
N ASP A 71 5.70 -5.16 -6.53
CA ASP A 71 5.73 -6.29 -5.60
C ASP A 71 6.28 -5.95 -4.22
N GLY A 72 7.23 -5.02 -4.15
CA GLY A 72 8.01 -4.75 -2.95
C GLY A 72 7.17 -4.34 -1.75
N ASP A 73 7.67 -4.65 -0.56
CA ASP A 73 7.10 -4.19 0.71
C ASP A 73 6.93 -2.67 0.71
N GLY A 74 5.87 -2.16 1.34
CA GLY A 74 5.69 -0.73 1.47
C GLY A 74 6.80 -0.12 2.32
N MET A 75 7.53 0.84 1.77
CA MET A 75 8.46 1.68 2.52
C MET A 75 7.96 3.12 2.54
N LEU A 76 7.74 3.62 3.75
CA LEU A 76 7.41 5.01 3.97
C LEU A 76 8.68 5.83 4.01
N HIS A 77 8.67 6.97 3.31
CA HIS A 77 9.68 8.02 3.38
C HIS A 77 9.01 9.29 3.87
N GLY A 78 9.40 9.78 5.04
CA GLY A 78 8.83 10.98 5.66
C GLY A 78 9.85 12.10 5.76
N ILE A 79 9.43 13.31 5.37
CA ILE A 79 10.13 14.57 5.62
C ILE A 79 9.26 15.40 6.55
N THR A 80 9.80 15.81 7.69
CA THR A 80 9.09 16.65 8.67
C THR A 80 9.67 18.06 8.66
N PHE A 81 8.78 19.05 8.59
CA PHE A 81 9.11 20.46 8.69
C PHE A 81 8.60 21.00 10.02
N ASP A 82 9.49 21.63 10.79
CA ASP A 82 9.13 22.27 12.05
C ASP A 82 10.07 23.45 12.35
N ASP A 83 9.55 24.68 12.39
CA ASP A 83 10.33 25.89 12.69
C ASP A 83 11.64 26.05 11.89
N GLY A 84 11.60 25.69 10.61
CA GLY A 84 12.77 25.74 9.73
C GLY A 84 13.75 24.57 9.90
N ARG A 85 13.54 23.67 10.88
CA ARG A 85 14.19 22.35 10.94
C ARG A 85 13.50 21.43 9.93
N VAL A 86 14.33 20.65 9.24
CA VAL A 86 13.89 19.59 8.34
C VAL A 86 14.51 18.30 8.84
N SER A 87 13.70 17.27 9.06
CA SER A 87 14.18 15.92 9.37
C SER A 87 13.64 14.92 8.37
N TYR A 88 14.34 13.80 8.22
CA TYR A 88 13.96 12.70 7.33
C TYR A 88 14.00 11.38 8.09
N ARG A 89 13.06 10.49 7.77
CA ARG A 89 13.16 9.08 8.15
C ARG A 89 12.49 8.19 7.12
N ASN A 90 12.87 6.92 7.10
CA ASN A 90 12.18 5.89 6.34
C ASN A 90 11.96 4.62 7.15
N ARG A 91 10.81 3.98 6.96
CA ARG A 91 10.44 2.73 7.64
C ARG A 91 9.81 1.77 6.65
N TRP A 92 10.18 0.50 6.74
CA TRP A 92 9.33 -0.53 6.16
C TRP A 92 8.05 -0.64 6.97
N ILE A 93 6.95 -0.79 6.25
CA ILE A 93 5.67 -1.16 6.84
C ILE A 93 5.78 -2.64 7.17
N ARG A 94 5.84 -2.94 8.47
CA ARG A 94 5.91 -4.31 9.01
C ARG A 94 4.54 -4.98 8.92
N SER A 95 4.03 -5.10 7.70
CA SER A 95 2.79 -5.82 7.41
C SER A 95 2.93 -7.26 7.88
N ARG A 96 1.81 -7.97 8.03
CA ARG A 96 1.82 -9.36 8.50
C ARG A 96 2.70 -10.26 7.63
N GLY A 97 2.72 -9.99 6.32
CA GLY A 97 3.59 -10.70 5.38
C GLY A 97 5.07 -10.37 5.57
N LEU A 98 5.44 -9.09 5.69
CA LEU A 98 6.84 -8.72 5.94
C LEU A 98 7.32 -9.19 7.32
N ALA A 99 6.49 -9.08 8.36
CA ALA A 99 6.82 -9.56 9.70
C ALA A 99 7.18 -11.06 9.70
N LEU A 100 6.44 -11.87 8.94
CA LEU A 100 6.74 -13.29 8.74
C LEU A 100 8.09 -13.50 8.01
N GLU A 101 8.36 -12.71 6.98
CA GLU A 101 9.61 -12.80 6.22
C GLU A 101 10.82 -12.36 7.05
N LEU A 102 10.65 -11.36 7.91
CA LEU A 102 11.65 -10.92 8.90
C LEU A 102 11.97 -12.03 9.91
N GLU A 103 10.95 -12.70 10.44
CA GLU A 103 11.13 -13.85 11.35
C GLU A 103 11.91 -14.99 10.66
N ARG A 104 11.63 -15.24 9.37
CA ARG A 104 12.28 -16.30 8.58
C ARG A 104 13.62 -15.90 7.97
N GLY A 105 13.93 -14.61 7.90
CA GLY A 105 15.12 -14.06 7.23
C GLY A 105 15.12 -14.25 5.71
N SER A 106 13.96 -14.44 5.07
CA SER A 106 13.85 -14.63 3.61
C SER A 106 12.44 -14.37 3.10
N ALA A 107 12.32 -14.08 1.79
CA ALA A 107 11.03 -13.94 1.13
C ALA A 107 10.20 -15.24 1.21
N VAL A 108 8.89 -15.09 1.41
CA VAL A 108 7.91 -16.17 1.53
C VAL A 108 6.89 -16.10 0.40
N TYR A 109 6.52 -14.88 0.00
CA TYR A 109 5.46 -14.66 -0.98
C TYR A 109 6.07 -14.37 -2.36
N PRO A 110 5.56 -15.00 -3.43
CA PRO A 110 5.93 -14.60 -4.78
C PRO A 110 5.36 -13.22 -5.13
N GLY A 111 6.00 -12.55 -6.08
CA GLY A 111 5.51 -11.31 -6.67
C GLY A 111 4.49 -11.52 -7.79
N LEU A 112 4.17 -10.43 -8.51
CA LEU A 112 3.23 -10.42 -9.63
C LEU A 112 3.66 -11.32 -10.81
N GLY A 113 4.93 -11.71 -10.86
CA GLY A 113 5.44 -12.69 -11.82
C GLY A 113 4.97 -14.12 -11.57
N ASP A 114 4.50 -14.46 -10.37
CA ASP A 114 4.07 -15.82 -9.98
C ASP A 114 2.91 -15.80 -8.97
N VAL A 115 1.91 -14.97 -9.27
CA VAL A 115 0.75 -14.64 -8.41
C VAL A 115 -0.10 -15.80 -7.91
N MET A 116 -0.01 -16.98 -8.54
CA MET A 116 -0.82 -18.14 -8.20
C MET A 116 -0.08 -19.17 -7.34
N ASN A 117 1.23 -18.97 -7.15
CA ASN A 117 2.06 -19.84 -6.35
C ASN A 117 1.98 -19.44 -4.87
N PHE A 118 0.77 -19.49 -4.30
CA PHE A 118 0.55 -19.11 -2.92
C PHE A 118 1.33 -20.04 -1.98
N PRO A 119 2.11 -19.50 -1.03
CA PRO A 119 2.75 -20.31 -0.02
C PRO A 119 1.71 -21.06 0.81
N PRO A 120 2.02 -22.30 1.23
CA PRO A 120 1.07 -23.14 1.95
C PRO A 120 0.77 -22.58 3.35
N ARG A 121 -0.41 -22.86 3.89
CA ARG A 121 -0.87 -22.28 5.17
C ARG A 121 0.04 -22.65 6.34
N GLU A 122 0.70 -23.79 6.30
CA GLU A 122 1.69 -24.23 7.29
C GLU A 122 2.90 -23.28 7.34
N VAL A 123 3.17 -22.56 6.25
CA VAL A 123 4.23 -21.56 6.15
C VAL A 123 3.72 -20.18 6.58
N THR A 124 2.55 -19.77 6.09
CA THR A 124 2.05 -18.40 6.29
C THR A 124 1.32 -18.19 7.62
N GLY A 125 0.79 -19.26 8.21
CA GLY A 125 0.02 -19.19 9.44
C GLY A 125 -1.12 -18.18 9.34
N ASP A 126 -1.18 -17.27 10.29
CA ASP A 126 -2.21 -16.23 10.33
C ASP A 126 -2.00 -15.12 9.32
N ALA A 127 -0.77 -14.90 8.80
CA ALA A 127 -0.49 -13.85 7.81
C ALA A 127 -1.25 -14.07 6.49
N GLY A 128 -1.83 -15.27 6.29
CA GLY A 128 -2.71 -15.58 5.18
C GLY A 128 -1.96 -15.94 3.90
N PRO A 129 -2.68 -16.38 2.85
CA PRO A 129 -2.05 -16.86 1.61
C PRO A 129 -1.57 -15.72 0.69
N VAL A 130 -2.07 -14.50 0.89
CA VAL A 130 -1.77 -13.33 0.06
C VAL A 130 -1.11 -12.27 0.93
N LYS A 131 0.04 -11.76 0.46
CA LYS A 131 0.75 -10.66 1.11
C LYS A 131 0.02 -9.35 0.87
N ASN A 132 -0.28 -8.62 1.94
CA ASN A 132 -0.61 -7.20 1.87
C ASN A 132 0.69 -6.40 2.01
N PRO A 133 1.25 -5.82 0.93
CA PRO A 133 2.48 -5.05 1.00
C PRO A 133 2.24 -3.62 1.52
N ALA A 134 0.99 -3.13 1.53
CA ALA A 134 0.63 -1.76 1.93
C ALA A 134 1.52 -0.69 1.27
N ASN A 135 1.81 -0.82 -0.03
CA ASN A 135 2.91 -0.11 -0.70
C ASN A 135 2.49 0.98 -1.70
N THR A 136 1.20 1.22 -1.90
CA THR A 136 0.70 2.01 -3.03
C THR A 136 0.54 3.48 -2.67
N HIS A 137 -0.04 3.77 -1.50
CA HIS A 137 -0.30 5.14 -1.06
C HIS A 137 -0.28 5.23 0.48
N VAL A 138 -0.25 6.46 1.00
CA VAL A 138 -0.43 6.76 2.43
C VAL A 138 -1.30 7.99 2.55
N ILE A 139 -2.29 7.96 3.44
CA ILE A 139 -3.21 9.06 3.69
C ILE A 139 -3.40 9.28 5.19
N SER A 140 -3.71 10.51 5.59
CA SER A 140 -4.18 10.80 6.95
C SER A 140 -5.66 11.16 6.96
N HIS A 141 -6.41 10.60 7.91
CA HIS A 141 -7.84 10.85 8.12
C HIS A 141 -8.19 10.53 9.57
N ALA A 142 -8.98 11.39 10.23
CA ALA A 142 -9.41 11.23 11.62
C ALA A 142 -8.27 10.86 12.61
N ASP A 143 -7.18 11.63 12.57
CA ASP A 143 -5.96 11.44 13.38
C ASP A 143 -5.21 10.10 13.16
N ARG A 144 -5.60 9.32 12.15
CA ARG A 144 -4.92 8.08 11.73
C ARG A 144 -4.11 8.32 10.48
N TRP A 145 -3.09 7.50 10.29
CA TRP A 145 -2.31 7.42 9.06
C TRP A 145 -2.45 6.00 8.51
N LEU A 146 -2.90 5.88 7.28
CA LEU A 146 -3.23 4.62 6.64
C LEU A 146 -2.36 4.43 5.41
N ALA A 147 -1.54 3.39 5.41
CA ALA A 147 -0.84 2.91 4.22
C ALA A 147 -1.72 1.91 3.46
N LEU A 148 -1.80 2.08 2.15
CA LEU A 148 -2.86 1.49 1.33
C LEU A 148 -2.29 0.58 0.25
N TRP A 149 -3.04 -0.48 -0.04
CA TRP A 149 -2.87 -1.36 -1.19
C TRP A 149 -4.25 -1.92 -1.57
N GLU A 150 -4.61 -1.86 -2.85
CA GLU A 150 -5.99 -2.06 -3.33
C GLU A 150 -6.55 -3.49 -3.13
N GLY A 151 -5.68 -4.46 -2.82
CA GLY A 151 -6.06 -5.85 -2.60
C GLY A 151 -6.37 -6.23 -1.15
N GLY A 152 -6.26 -5.31 -0.19
CA GLY A 152 -6.37 -5.64 1.24
C GLY A 152 -6.93 -4.53 2.12
N LEU A 153 -6.87 -4.77 3.42
CA LEU A 153 -7.15 -3.76 4.43
C LEU A 153 -6.04 -2.69 4.42
N PRO A 154 -6.34 -1.43 4.77
CA PRO A 154 -5.29 -0.45 5.05
C PRO A 154 -4.46 -0.90 6.25
N THR A 155 -3.17 -0.55 6.27
CA THR A 155 -2.30 -0.73 7.44
C THR A 155 -2.12 0.62 8.13
N GLU A 156 -2.52 0.71 9.39
CA GLU A 156 -2.32 1.89 10.22
C GLU A 156 -0.85 2.02 10.61
N VAL A 157 -0.35 3.25 10.51
CA VAL A 157 1.01 3.65 10.91
C VAL A 157 0.94 4.88 11.78
N THR A 158 1.99 5.16 12.55
CA THR A 158 2.11 6.41 13.30
C THR A 158 2.61 7.56 12.40
N PRO A 159 2.50 8.82 12.84
CA PRO A 159 3.21 9.94 12.19
C PRO A 159 4.74 9.73 12.15
N GLU A 160 5.25 8.96 13.10
CA GLU A 160 6.63 8.47 13.17
C GLU A 160 6.91 7.30 12.21
N LEU A 161 5.98 6.93 11.32
CA LEU A 161 6.07 5.85 10.34
C LEU A 161 6.20 4.44 10.93
N GLU A 162 5.94 4.27 12.22
CA GLU A 162 5.97 2.97 12.88
C GLU A 162 4.66 2.22 12.59
N THR A 163 4.73 0.91 12.36
CA THR A 163 3.55 0.11 12.00
C THR A 163 2.70 -0.21 13.23
N ILE A 164 1.40 0.03 13.14
CA ILE A 164 0.41 -0.35 14.15
C ILE A 164 -0.26 -1.69 13.78
N GLY A 165 -0.76 -1.82 12.55
CA GLY A 165 -1.39 -3.04 12.05
C GLY A 165 -2.53 -2.79 11.07
N GLU A 166 -3.16 -3.86 10.58
CA GLU A 166 -4.31 -3.75 9.67
C GLU A 166 -5.51 -3.09 10.37
N HIS A 167 -6.20 -2.18 9.67
CA HIS A 167 -7.33 -1.41 10.18
C HIS A 167 -8.61 -1.78 9.42
N ASP A 168 -9.61 -2.32 10.13
CA ASP A 168 -10.86 -2.82 9.56
C ASP A 168 -12.09 -1.93 9.88
N PHE A 169 -11.84 -0.72 10.40
CA PHE A 169 -12.87 0.25 10.80
C PHE A 169 -13.88 -0.35 11.79
N GLY A 170 -13.37 -1.01 12.84
CA GLY A 170 -14.21 -1.65 13.87
C GLY A 170 -14.93 -2.90 13.36
N GLY A 171 -14.29 -3.63 12.45
CA GLY A 171 -14.83 -4.82 11.77
C GLY A 171 -15.90 -4.51 10.72
N ARG A 172 -16.12 -3.24 10.38
CA ARG A 172 -17.18 -2.81 9.46
C ARG A 172 -16.74 -2.91 8.00
N LEU A 173 -15.46 -2.73 7.70
CA LEU A 173 -14.95 -2.91 6.35
C LEU A 173 -14.95 -4.40 5.98
N LYS A 174 -15.60 -4.73 4.86
CA LYS A 174 -15.71 -6.09 4.33
C LYS A 174 -15.06 -6.13 2.96
N GLY A 175 -13.89 -6.75 2.85
CA GLY A 175 -13.09 -6.81 1.63
C GLY A 175 -11.91 -5.83 1.70
N SER A 176 -11.46 -5.36 0.53
CA SER A 176 -10.39 -4.37 0.42
C SER A 176 -10.93 -2.94 0.39
N MET A 177 -10.01 -1.98 0.43
CA MET A 177 -10.28 -0.60 0.02
C MET A 177 -9.26 -0.14 -1.02
N THR A 178 -9.64 0.84 -1.83
CA THR A 178 -8.79 1.49 -2.83
C THR A 178 -7.58 2.15 -2.17
N ALA A 179 -6.47 2.18 -2.92
CA ALA A 179 -5.32 3.01 -2.57
C ALA A 179 -5.53 4.50 -2.86
N HIS A 180 -6.63 4.88 -3.51
CA HIS A 180 -6.92 6.26 -3.93
C HIS A 180 -8.20 6.83 -3.31
N PRO A 181 -8.37 6.82 -1.97
CA PRO A 181 -9.52 7.46 -1.35
C PRO A 181 -9.52 8.97 -1.62
N ARG A 182 -10.70 9.59 -1.49
CA ARG A 182 -10.89 11.04 -1.62
C ARG A 182 -11.38 11.60 -0.30
N LEU A 183 -10.74 12.67 0.17
CA LEU A 183 -11.24 13.44 1.32
C LEU A 183 -12.18 14.53 0.80
N ASP A 184 -13.41 14.55 1.31
CA ASP A 184 -14.33 15.66 1.09
C ASP A 184 -13.88 16.85 1.95
N PRO A 185 -13.50 17.99 1.34
CA PRO A 185 -13.00 19.15 2.08
C PRO A 185 -14.08 19.91 2.85
N VAL A 186 -15.36 19.65 2.59
CA VAL A 186 -16.51 20.29 3.25
C VAL A 186 -16.95 19.47 4.47
N THR A 187 -17.10 18.15 4.30
CA THR A 187 -17.61 17.27 5.36
C THR A 187 -16.51 16.63 6.21
N GLY A 188 -15.29 16.52 5.67
CA GLY A 188 -14.20 15.75 6.28
C GLY A 188 -14.35 14.24 6.11
N GLU A 189 -15.34 13.78 5.34
CA GLU A 189 -15.54 12.37 5.04
C GLU A 189 -14.43 11.84 4.12
N MET A 190 -14.05 10.57 4.32
CA MET A 190 -13.22 9.84 3.39
C MET A 190 -14.10 8.92 2.54
N LEU A 191 -14.13 9.22 1.25
CA LEU A 191 -14.84 8.45 0.23
C LEU A 191 -13.89 7.41 -0.34
N MET A 192 -14.30 6.16 -0.38
CA MET A 192 -13.47 5.06 -0.87
C MET A 192 -14.33 3.97 -1.50
N PHE A 193 -13.70 2.98 -2.12
CA PHE A 193 -14.37 1.80 -2.65
C PHE A 193 -13.48 0.59 -2.50
N GLY A 194 -14.04 -0.61 -2.58
CA GLY A 194 -13.30 -1.87 -2.73
C GLY A 194 -13.82 -2.62 -3.95
N TYR A 195 -12.93 -3.21 -4.74
CA TYR A 195 -13.30 -4.12 -5.82
C TYR A 195 -12.86 -5.56 -5.49
N SER A 196 -13.50 -6.54 -6.12
CA SER A 196 -13.29 -7.96 -5.82
C SER A 196 -13.37 -8.82 -7.07
N LEU A 197 -12.69 -9.97 -7.04
CA LEU A 197 -12.84 -11.04 -8.03
C LEU A 197 -14.17 -11.82 -7.87
N PHE A 198 -14.84 -11.65 -6.74
CA PHE A 198 -16.08 -12.33 -6.37
C PHE A 198 -17.17 -11.31 -6.05
N GLU A 199 -18.43 -11.68 -6.28
CA GLU A 199 -19.56 -10.81 -5.94
C GLU A 199 -19.64 -10.52 -4.42
N PRO A 200 -19.99 -9.29 -4.02
CA PRO A 200 -20.18 -8.12 -4.88
C PRO A 200 -18.84 -7.60 -5.43
N TYR A 201 -18.79 -7.33 -6.74
CA TYR A 201 -17.56 -6.96 -7.44
C TYR A 201 -17.06 -5.55 -7.11
N LEU A 202 -17.96 -4.65 -6.73
CA LEU A 202 -17.64 -3.28 -6.37
C LEU A 202 -18.52 -2.85 -5.19
N ARG A 203 -17.90 -2.23 -4.19
CA ARG A 203 -18.58 -1.63 -3.05
C ARG A 203 -18.06 -0.23 -2.82
N TYR A 204 -18.96 0.73 -2.72
CA TYR A 204 -18.65 2.10 -2.33
C TYR A 204 -18.80 2.27 -0.82
N HIS A 205 -17.94 3.07 -0.23
CA HIS A 205 -17.79 3.25 1.21
C HIS A 205 -17.63 4.74 1.57
N VAL A 206 -18.17 5.13 2.72
CA VAL A 206 -17.95 6.45 3.32
C VAL A 206 -17.53 6.27 4.76
N VAL A 207 -16.38 6.83 5.11
CA VAL A 207 -15.91 6.98 6.49
C VAL A 207 -16.17 8.42 6.91
N ASP A 208 -16.80 8.64 8.05
CA ASP A 208 -17.10 9.98 8.55
C ASP A 208 -15.84 10.73 9.02
N ALA A 209 -15.95 12.02 9.34
CA ALA A 209 -14.83 12.82 9.82
C ALA A 209 -14.23 12.30 11.15
N GLY A 210 -14.93 11.45 11.89
CA GLY A 210 -14.48 10.80 13.12
C GLY A 210 -13.74 9.49 12.89
N GLY A 211 -13.68 8.99 11.65
CA GLY A 211 -13.00 7.75 11.29
C GLY A 211 -13.89 6.51 11.35
N GLU A 212 -15.21 6.65 11.46
CA GLU A 212 -16.14 5.53 11.49
C GLU A 212 -16.70 5.23 10.10
N LEU A 213 -16.73 3.95 9.69
CA LEU A 213 -17.32 3.55 8.42
C LEU A 213 -18.87 3.64 8.47
N VAL A 214 -19.44 4.75 8.03
CA VAL A 214 -20.86 5.07 8.20
C VAL A 214 -21.75 4.58 7.05
N HIS A 215 -21.19 4.41 5.85
CA HIS A 215 -21.95 3.96 4.69
C HIS A 215 -21.20 2.89 3.90
N SER A 216 -21.94 1.92 3.37
CA SER A 216 -21.44 0.93 2.42
C SER A 216 -22.58 0.49 1.51
N VAL A 217 -22.36 0.52 0.19
CA VAL A 217 -23.35 0.09 -0.80
C VAL A 217 -22.67 -0.69 -1.91
N ASP A 218 -23.26 -1.83 -2.26
CA ASP A 218 -22.82 -2.64 -3.38
C ASP A 218 -23.24 -1.96 -4.69
N ILE A 219 -22.35 -1.96 -5.67
CA ILE A 219 -22.61 -1.44 -7.02
C ILE A 219 -22.61 -2.64 -7.96
N ASP A 220 -23.75 -2.88 -8.59
CA ASP A 220 -23.92 -3.99 -9.51
C ASP A 220 -23.03 -3.79 -10.74
N LEU A 221 -22.15 -4.76 -10.97
CA LEU A 221 -21.33 -4.86 -12.18
C LEU A 221 -21.56 -6.24 -12.81
N PRO A 222 -21.54 -6.35 -14.15
CA PRO A 222 -21.75 -7.62 -14.82
C PRO A 222 -20.55 -8.58 -14.74
N ALA A 223 -19.38 -8.09 -14.32
CA ALA A 223 -18.13 -8.83 -14.25
C ALA A 223 -17.13 -8.16 -13.28
N PRO A 224 -16.10 -8.88 -12.79
CA PRO A 224 -15.02 -8.27 -12.02
C PRO A 224 -14.11 -7.44 -12.92
N VAL A 225 -13.83 -6.21 -12.51
CA VAL A 225 -13.00 -5.24 -13.24
C VAL A 225 -11.96 -4.67 -12.31
N MET A 226 -10.71 -4.54 -12.78
CA MET A 226 -9.69 -3.85 -12.01
C MET A 226 -9.98 -2.35 -12.05
N MET A 227 -10.32 -1.78 -10.90
CA MET A 227 -10.56 -0.35 -10.75
C MET A 227 -9.54 0.23 -9.80
N HIS A 228 -8.53 0.90 -10.36
CA HIS A 228 -7.46 1.48 -9.56
C HIS A 228 -7.92 2.77 -8.86
N ASP A 229 -8.62 3.63 -9.59
CA ASP A 229 -8.99 4.98 -9.13
C ASP A 229 -10.44 5.34 -9.52
N PHE A 230 -10.95 6.39 -8.89
CA PHE A 230 -12.29 6.93 -9.08
C PHE A 230 -12.31 8.46 -8.89
N ILE A 231 -13.41 9.08 -9.35
CA ILE A 231 -13.60 10.53 -9.29
C ILE A 231 -14.78 10.83 -8.36
N THR A 232 -14.65 11.86 -7.53
CA THR A 232 -15.74 12.36 -6.70
C THR A 232 -16.06 13.81 -7.02
N THR A 233 -17.34 14.15 -6.91
CA THR A 233 -17.86 15.52 -6.97
C THR A 233 -18.77 15.71 -5.75
N GLU A 234 -19.33 16.91 -5.57
CA GLU A 234 -20.31 17.18 -4.50
C GLU A 234 -21.48 16.17 -4.48
N ARG A 235 -21.83 15.56 -5.63
CA ARG A 235 -23.05 14.75 -5.77
C ARG A 235 -22.85 13.37 -6.40
N HIS A 236 -21.64 13.04 -6.82
CA HIS A 236 -21.38 11.81 -7.57
C HIS A 236 -20.05 11.20 -7.19
N ALA A 237 -20.03 9.87 -7.07
CA ALA A 237 -18.84 9.05 -7.24
C ALA A 237 -18.90 8.41 -8.65
N VAL A 238 -17.83 8.53 -9.42
CA VAL A 238 -17.72 8.04 -10.79
C VAL A 238 -16.62 7.00 -10.85
N PHE A 239 -17.00 5.78 -11.22
CA PHE A 239 -16.11 4.62 -11.35
C PHE A 239 -15.78 4.37 -12.82
N LEU A 240 -14.51 4.08 -13.09
CA LEU A 240 -14.00 3.85 -14.44
C LEU A 240 -13.99 2.35 -14.74
N ASP A 241 -15.12 1.84 -15.27
CA ASP A 241 -15.22 0.48 -15.82
C ASP A 241 -14.37 0.36 -17.10
N SER A 242 -13.08 0.09 -16.89
CA SER A 242 -12.04 0.12 -17.91
C SER A 242 -11.87 -1.25 -18.57
N PRO A 243 -11.39 -1.33 -19.82
CA PRO A 243 -11.15 -2.59 -20.53
C PRO A 243 -9.98 -3.44 -19.97
N ILE A 244 -9.45 -3.12 -18.79
CA ILE A 244 -8.47 -3.92 -18.06
C ILE A 244 -9.24 -4.88 -17.15
N VAL A 245 -9.34 -6.14 -17.57
CA VAL A 245 -10.08 -7.17 -16.84
C VAL A 245 -9.14 -8.24 -16.30
N PHE A 246 -9.59 -8.95 -15.26
CA PHE A 246 -8.90 -10.14 -14.77
C PHE A 246 -8.96 -11.26 -15.80
N ASP A 247 -7.80 -11.78 -16.21
CA ASP A 247 -7.69 -12.91 -17.13
C ASP A 247 -7.81 -14.23 -16.37
N LEU A 248 -9.03 -14.52 -15.91
CA LEU A 248 -9.32 -15.74 -15.13
C LEU A 248 -9.02 -17.03 -15.91
N GLU A 249 -9.06 -16.98 -17.25
CA GLU A 249 -8.77 -18.14 -18.11
C GLU A 249 -7.27 -18.49 -18.13
N ASN A 250 -6.39 -17.49 -17.97
CA ASN A 250 -4.94 -17.66 -17.95
C ASN A 250 -4.32 -17.52 -16.55
N LEU A 251 -5.14 -17.62 -15.51
CA LEU A 251 -4.71 -17.50 -14.12
C LEU A 251 -3.57 -18.51 -13.83
N GLY A 252 -2.37 -18.01 -13.51
CA GLY A 252 -1.17 -18.81 -13.24
C GLY A 252 -0.37 -19.26 -14.47
N LYS A 253 -0.72 -18.79 -15.68
CA LYS A 253 -0.02 -19.11 -16.93
C LYS A 253 0.44 -17.86 -17.71
N GLY A 254 0.13 -16.68 -17.21
CA GLY A 254 0.42 -15.39 -17.85
C GLY A 254 0.02 -14.22 -16.95
N PRO A 255 0.00 -12.98 -17.50
CA PRO A 255 -0.38 -11.78 -16.76
C PRO A 255 -1.77 -11.90 -16.12
N MET A 256 -1.93 -11.40 -14.89
CA MET A 256 -3.23 -11.43 -14.17
C MET A 256 -4.32 -10.60 -14.85
N VAL A 257 -3.91 -9.57 -15.58
CA VAL A 257 -4.82 -8.67 -16.27
C VAL A 257 -4.60 -8.74 -17.77
N ARG A 258 -5.70 -8.59 -18.49
CA ARG A 258 -5.73 -8.53 -19.95
C ARG A 258 -6.51 -7.31 -20.39
N TRP A 259 -5.97 -6.62 -21.39
CA TRP A 259 -6.70 -5.58 -22.11
C TRP A 259 -7.72 -6.22 -23.07
N LYS A 260 -9.00 -5.90 -22.90
CA LYS A 260 -10.12 -6.32 -23.75
C LYS A 260 -10.75 -5.10 -24.44
N PRO A 261 -10.24 -4.68 -25.61
CA PRO A 261 -10.70 -3.46 -26.28
C PRO A 261 -12.19 -3.48 -26.66
N GLU A 262 -12.80 -4.66 -26.76
CA GLU A 262 -14.24 -4.83 -26.96
C GLU A 262 -15.10 -4.29 -25.80
N ASN A 263 -14.51 -4.09 -24.61
CA ASN A 263 -15.19 -3.53 -23.44
C ASN A 263 -15.21 -1.99 -23.40
N GLY A 264 -14.61 -1.30 -24.38
CA GLY A 264 -14.60 0.15 -24.47
C GLY A 264 -13.20 0.77 -24.47
N THR A 265 -13.14 2.09 -24.28
CA THR A 265 -11.91 2.91 -24.24
C THR A 265 -11.84 3.72 -22.96
#